data_AF-A0A1A7BX31-F1
#
_entry.id   AF-A0A1A7BX31-F1
#
_cell.length_a   1.000
_cell.length_b   1.000
_cell.length_c   1.000
_cell.angle_alpha   90.00
_cell.angle_beta   90.00
_cell.angle_gamma   90.00
#
_symmetry.space_group_name_H-M   'P 1'
#
loop_
_entity.id
_entity.type
_entity.pdbx_description
1 polymer ?
#
loop_
_entity_poly.entity_id
_entity_poly.type
_entity_poly.pdbx_seq_one_letter_code
_entity_poly.pdbx_strand_id
1 'polypeptide(L)'
;MRRPCHRHATTGQQGVAAIELALIMLFFMGLLPVVLLFGRALFMYTVVQKSAQDAARYMATLPLQQMTNDDTANQAATFAVQLVRQALAETGPVLNANRISVQCIYSDGDYPCGSYPTRPLQVRVKFVAQLPIDFLPRLTLHWLPQLAPISLNANAVLRYAN
;
A
#
# COMPACT_ATOMS: atom_id res chain seq x y z
N MET A 1 11.77 -20.91 75.73
CA MET A 1 11.64 -19.65 74.95
C MET A 1 11.81 -19.98 73.47
N ARG A 2 10.76 -19.84 72.65
CA ARG A 2 10.83 -19.98 71.17
C ARG A 2 10.18 -18.76 70.54
N ARG A 3 10.95 -18.01 69.75
CA ARG A 3 10.47 -16.83 69.02
C ARG A 3 9.65 -17.29 67.80
N PRO A 4 8.49 -16.68 67.51
CA PRO A 4 7.78 -16.97 66.27
C PRO A 4 8.48 -16.27 65.09
N CYS A 5 8.82 -17.04 64.06
CA CYS A 5 9.26 -16.49 62.78
C CYS A 5 8.09 -15.79 62.10
N HIS A 6 8.24 -14.50 61.79
CA HIS A 6 7.31 -13.75 60.95
C HIS A 6 7.33 -14.31 59.51
N ARG A 7 6.29 -15.06 59.15
CA ARG A 7 5.94 -15.34 57.74
C ARG A 7 5.09 -14.20 57.21
N HIS A 8 5.71 -13.10 56.81
CA HIS A 8 5.03 -12.02 56.08
C HIS A 8 5.96 -11.55 54.97
N ALA A 9 5.70 -11.93 53.72
CA ALA A 9 6.23 -11.21 52.54
C ALA A 9 5.71 -11.67 51.18
N THR A 10 5.00 -12.81 51.03
CA THR A 10 4.74 -13.34 49.68
C THR A 10 3.45 -12.82 49.03
N THR A 11 2.41 -12.50 49.81
CA THR A 11 1.10 -12.08 49.27
C THR A 11 1.10 -10.64 48.71
N GLY A 12 1.90 -9.73 49.27
CA GLY A 12 2.02 -8.36 48.76
C GLY A 12 2.80 -8.26 47.44
N GLN A 13 3.86 -9.07 47.28
CA GLN A 13 4.66 -9.10 46.04
C GLN A 13 3.85 -9.60 44.83
N GLN A 14 2.93 -10.55 45.04
CA GLN A 14 2.05 -11.04 43.97
C GLN A 14 1.06 -9.98 43.48
N GLY A 15 0.52 -9.15 44.39
CA GLY A 15 -0.40 -8.07 44.04
C GLY A 15 0.28 -6.93 43.29
N VAL A 16 1.48 -6.53 43.70
CA VAL A 16 2.27 -5.48 43.02
C VAL A 16 2.69 -5.95 41.62
N ALA A 17 3.14 -7.20 41.49
CA ALA A 17 3.50 -7.78 40.19
C ALA A 17 2.30 -7.84 39.23
N ALA A 18 1.08 -8.12 39.74
CA ALA A 18 -0.14 -8.11 38.92
C ALA A 18 -0.49 -6.71 38.41
N ILE A 19 -0.28 -5.66 39.21
CA ILE A 19 -0.51 -4.27 38.81
C ILE A 19 0.51 -3.82 37.76
N GLU A 20 1.80 -4.13 37.98
CA GLU A 20 2.85 -3.83 36.99
C GLU A 20 2.56 -4.52 35.65
N LEU A 21 2.16 -5.78 35.68
CA LEU A 21 1.78 -6.51 34.47
C LEU A 21 0.54 -5.93 33.79
N ALA A 22 -0.48 -5.50 34.55
CA ALA A 22 -1.67 -4.85 34.00
C ALA A 22 -1.33 -3.53 33.30
N LEU A 23 -0.42 -2.73 33.86
CA LEU A 23 0.04 -1.48 33.23
C LEU A 23 0.83 -1.73 31.94
N ILE A 24 1.72 -2.73 31.95
CA ILE A 24 2.47 -3.15 30.75
C ILE A 24 1.48 -3.64 29.68
N MET A 25 0.52 -4.48 30.05
CA MET A 25 -0.48 -5.02 29.13
C MET A 25 -1.34 -3.90 28.53
N LEU A 26 -1.78 -2.93 29.35
CA LEU A 26 -2.53 -1.75 28.89
C LEU A 26 -1.70 -0.93 27.87
N PHE A 27 -0.42 -0.72 28.15
CA PHE A 27 0.48 -0.02 27.22
C PHE A 27 0.63 -0.76 25.89
N PHE A 28 0.89 -2.07 25.92
CA PHE A 28 1.00 -2.87 24.69
C PHE A 28 -0.31 -2.94 23.91
N MET A 29 -1.45 -2.97 24.60
CA MET A 29 -2.76 -2.96 23.98
C MET A 29 -3.05 -1.64 23.25
N GLY A 30 -2.51 -0.52 23.75
CA GLY A 30 -2.50 0.76 23.04
C GLY A 30 -1.47 0.83 21.89
N LEU A 31 -0.31 0.18 22.03
CA LEU A 31 0.75 0.19 21.01
C LEU A 31 0.42 -0.69 19.79
N LEU A 32 -0.23 -1.83 20.00
CA LEU A 32 -0.58 -2.81 18.98
C LEU A 32 -1.35 -2.21 17.77
N PRO A 33 -2.44 -1.42 17.96
CA PRO A 33 -3.13 -0.79 16.83
C PRO A 33 -2.25 0.16 16.03
N VAL A 34 -1.31 0.85 16.69
CA VAL A 34 -0.36 1.76 16.02
C VAL A 34 0.58 0.96 15.12
N VAL A 35 1.16 -0.12 15.64
CA VAL A 35 2.05 -1.00 14.86
C VAL A 35 1.31 -1.64 13.69
N LEU A 36 0.07 -2.12 13.89
CA LEU A 36 -0.74 -2.69 12.81
C LEU A 36 -1.12 -1.65 11.75
N LEU A 37 -1.43 -0.41 12.14
CA LEU A 37 -1.72 0.68 11.19
C LEU A 37 -0.51 0.94 10.29
N PHE A 38 0.67 1.13 10.89
CA PHE A 38 1.88 1.40 10.12
C PHE A 38 2.31 0.19 9.27
N GLY A 39 2.21 -1.03 9.81
CA GLY A 39 2.48 -2.25 9.07
C GLY A 39 1.58 -2.39 7.83
N ARG A 40 0.28 -2.13 7.98
CA ARG A 40 -0.68 -2.12 6.87
C ARG A 40 -0.38 -1.01 5.86
N ALA A 41 -0.10 0.20 6.33
CA ALA A 41 0.19 1.34 5.46
C ALA A 41 1.45 1.09 4.60
N LEU A 42 2.52 0.59 5.21
CA LEU A 42 3.76 0.24 4.52
C LEU A 42 3.55 -0.93 3.55
N PHE A 43 2.82 -1.96 3.95
CA PHE A 43 2.47 -3.07 3.08
C PHE A 43 1.71 -2.57 1.83
N MET A 44 0.65 -1.78 2.01
CA MET A 44 -0.11 -1.21 0.90
C MET A 44 0.74 -0.32 -0.01
N TYR A 45 1.61 0.52 0.57
CA TYR A 45 2.53 1.35 -0.19
C TYR A 45 3.42 0.50 -1.11
N THR A 46 4.00 -0.59 -0.59
CA THR A 46 4.86 -1.48 -1.39
C THR A 46 4.09 -2.19 -2.50
N VAL A 47 2.87 -2.64 -2.26
CA VAL A 47 2.02 -3.27 -3.29
C VAL A 47 1.68 -2.26 -4.41
N VAL A 48 1.33 -1.03 -4.04
CA VAL A 48 1.01 0.04 -5.00
C VAL A 48 2.21 0.37 -5.89
N GLN A 49 3.41 0.55 -5.33
CA GLN A 49 4.60 0.84 -6.14
C GLN A 49 5.01 -0.35 -7.02
N LYS A 50 4.96 -1.57 -6.46
CA LYS A 50 5.35 -2.78 -7.19
C LYS A 50 4.41 -3.08 -8.36
N SER A 51 3.10 -2.98 -8.15
CA SER A 51 2.12 -3.19 -9.23
C SER A 51 2.25 -2.19 -10.37
N ALA A 52 2.54 -0.91 -10.07
CA ALA A 52 2.87 0.08 -11.10
C ALA A 52 4.11 -0.32 -11.90
N GLN A 53 5.16 -0.79 -11.22
CA GLN A 53 6.41 -1.22 -11.83
C GLN A 53 6.23 -2.44 -12.72
N ASP A 54 5.46 -3.43 -12.27
CA ASP A 54 5.20 -4.66 -13.03
C ASP A 54 4.35 -4.37 -14.27
N ALA A 55 3.33 -3.50 -14.16
CA ALA A 55 2.54 -3.03 -15.30
C ALA A 55 3.38 -2.22 -16.30
N ALA A 56 4.24 -1.32 -15.82
CA ALA A 56 5.15 -0.58 -16.68
C ALA A 56 6.14 -1.51 -17.38
N ARG A 57 6.63 -2.57 -16.70
CA ARG A 57 7.55 -3.54 -17.28
C ARG A 57 6.89 -4.32 -18.40
N TYR A 58 5.66 -4.81 -18.17
CA TYR A 58 4.87 -5.48 -19.21
C TYR A 58 4.78 -4.61 -20.47
N MET A 59 4.36 -3.36 -20.31
CA MET A 59 4.23 -2.43 -21.45
C MET A 59 5.57 -2.10 -22.12
N ALA A 60 6.65 -1.94 -21.35
CA ALA A 60 7.99 -1.65 -21.87
C ALA A 60 8.58 -2.80 -22.70
N THR A 61 8.09 -4.03 -22.50
CA THR A 61 8.51 -5.24 -23.22
C THR A 61 7.60 -5.63 -24.39
N LEU A 62 6.53 -4.88 -24.66
CA LEU A 62 5.64 -5.18 -25.78
C LEU A 62 6.38 -5.09 -27.12
N PRO A 63 6.07 -5.95 -28.10
CA PRO A 63 6.64 -5.86 -29.44
C PRO A 63 6.30 -4.52 -30.10
N LEU A 64 7.24 -3.96 -30.88
CA LEU A 64 7.04 -2.67 -31.55
C LEU A 64 5.77 -2.67 -32.42
N GLN A 65 5.51 -3.78 -33.14
CA GLN A 65 4.32 -3.94 -33.99
C GLN A 65 3.00 -3.78 -33.22
N GLN A 66 2.97 -4.22 -31.96
CA GLN A 66 1.80 -4.08 -31.09
C GLN A 66 1.72 -2.68 -30.47
N MET A 67 2.86 -2.03 -30.27
CA MET A 67 2.95 -0.70 -29.67
C MET A 67 2.62 0.42 -30.66
N THR A 68 2.85 0.21 -31.96
CA THR A 68 2.58 1.19 -33.02
C THR A 68 1.15 1.12 -33.56
N ASN A 69 0.40 0.07 -33.23
CA ASN A 69 -1.00 -0.08 -33.60
C ASN A 69 -1.88 0.27 -32.39
N ASP A 70 -2.78 1.24 -32.59
CA ASP A 70 -3.65 1.79 -31.55
C ASP A 70 -4.51 0.71 -30.87
N ASP A 71 -5.14 -0.18 -31.64
CA ASP A 71 -6.01 -1.22 -31.10
C ASP A 71 -5.24 -2.18 -30.19
N THR A 72 -4.08 -2.67 -30.65
CA THR A 72 -3.27 -3.61 -29.89
C THR A 72 -2.59 -2.95 -28.68
N ALA A 73 -2.17 -1.69 -28.81
CA ALA A 73 -1.59 -0.94 -27.71
C ALA A 73 -2.63 -0.63 -26.62
N ASN A 74 -3.87 -0.29 -27.01
CA ASN A 74 -4.99 -0.09 -26.08
C ASN A 74 -5.40 -1.37 -25.37
N GLN A 75 -5.41 -2.51 -26.08
CA GLN A 75 -5.65 -3.82 -25.46
C GLN A 75 -4.56 -4.16 -24.44
N ALA A 76 -3.29 -3.93 -24.78
CA ALA A 76 -2.18 -4.18 -23.86
C ALA A 76 -2.21 -3.21 -22.65
N ALA A 77 -2.54 -1.94 -22.86
CA ALA A 77 -2.74 -0.99 -21.77
C ALA A 77 -3.89 -1.41 -20.85
N THR A 78 -4.98 -1.94 -21.42
CA THR A 78 -6.10 -2.49 -20.64
C THR A 78 -5.64 -3.69 -19.81
N PHE A 79 -4.83 -4.58 -20.37
CA PHE A 79 -4.25 -5.70 -19.63
C PHE A 79 -3.33 -5.23 -18.50
N ALA A 80 -2.49 -4.22 -18.74
CA ALA A 80 -1.65 -3.61 -17.72
C ALA A 80 -2.48 -3.02 -16.56
N VAL A 81 -3.61 -2.39 -16.86
CA VAL A 81 -4.57 -1.91 -15.87
C VAL A 81 -5.16 -3.08 -15.06
N GLN A 82 -5.49 -4.20 -15.70
CA GLN A 82 -5.98 -5.38 -14.99
C GLN A 82 -4.91 -6.00 -14.08
N LEU A 83 -3.64 -6.01 -14.50
CA LEU A 83 -2.53 -6.47 -13.66
C LEU A 83 -2.42 -5.66 -12.37
N VAL A 84 -2.55 -4.32 -12.48
CA VAL A 84 -2.60 -3.44 -11.30
C VAL A 84 -3.80 -3.79 -10.41
N ARG A 85 -4.99 -3.92 -10.99
CA ARG A 85 -6.21 -4.24 -10.23
C ARG A 85 -6.12 -5.59 -9.51
N GLN A 86 -5.55 -6.59 -10.16
CA GLN A 86 -5.35 -7.91 -9.57
C GLN A 86 -4.38 -7.84 -8.39
N ALA A 87 -3.26 -7.15 -8.53
CA ALA A 87 -2.31 -6.95 -7.44
C ALA A 87 -2.94 -6.18 -6.26
N LEU A 88 -3.81 -5.21 -6.52
CA LEU A 88 -4.56 -4.52 -5.47
C LEU A 88 -5.61 -5.43 -4.82
N ALA A 89 -6.26 -6.32 -5.56
CA ALA A 89 -7.26 -7.24 -5.02
C ALA A 89 -6.66 -8.23 -3.99
N GLU A 90 -5.38 -8.60 -4.15
CA GLU A 90 -4.65 -9.42 -3.17
C GLU A 90 -4.50 -8.74 -1.80
N THR A 91 -4.61 -7.41 -1.75
CA THR A 91 -4.59 -6.65 -0.49
C THR A 91 -5.93 -6.63 0.24
N GLY A 92 -6.96 -7.26 -0.33
CA GLY A 92 -8.33 -7.28 0.19
C GLY A 92 -9.21 -6.15 -0.39
N PRO A 93 -10.47 -6.03 0.07
CA PRO A 93 -11.47 -5.07 -0.46
C PRO A 93 -11.17 -3.59 -0.16
N VAL A 94 -9.94 -3.29 0.24
CA VAL A 94 -9.53 -2.09 0.95
C VAL A 94 -8.94 -1.07 -0.02
N LEU A 95 -8.17 -1.51 -1.01
CA LEU A 95 -7.50 -0.61 -1.95
C LEU A 95 -8.30 -0.49 -3.25
N ASN A 96 -8.85 0.70 -3.47
CA ASN A 96 -9.41 1.08 -4.76
C ASN A 96 -8.42 2.01 -5.48
N ALA A 97 -7.93 1.58 -6.64
CA ALA A 97 -7.18 2.44 -7.54
C ALA A 97 -8.14 3.35 -8.30
N ASN A 98 -7.98 4.66 -8.10
CA ASN A 98 -8.65 5.68 -8.87
C ASN A 98 -7.80 6.03 -10.11
N ARG A 99 -8.45 6.05 -11.29
CA ARG A 99 -7.88 6.45 -12.59
C ARG A 99 -6.46 5.91 -12.83
N ILE A 100 -6.36 4.63 -13.20
CA ILE A 100 -5.09 4.06 -13.68
C ILE A 100 -4.83 4.59 -15.09
N SER A 101 -3.72 5.29 -15.26
CA SER A 101 -3.27 5.86 -16.53
C SER A 101 -2.00 5.17 -17.00
N VAL A 102 -2.02 4.74 -18.26
CA VAL A 102 -0.88 4.15 -18.95
C VAL A 102 -0.56 5.08 -20.12
N GLN A 103 0.67 5.58 -20.16
CA GLN A 103 1.11 6.58 -21.13
C GLN A 103 2.47 6.19 -21.70
N CYS A 104 2.66 6.50 -22.97
CA CYS A 104 3.92 6.35 -23.68
C CYS A 104 4.54 7.75 -23.89
N ILE A 105 5.82 7.87 -23.57
CA ILE A 105 6.59 9.11 -23.66
C ILE A 105 7.37 9.10 -24.97
N TYR A 106 7.13 10.11 -25.79
CA TYR A 106 7.83 10.36 -27.05
C TYR A 106 8.72 11.61 -26.90
N SER A 107 9.41 12.03 -27.97
CA SER A 107 10.21 13.26 -27.94
C SER A 107 9.38 14.51 -27.63
N ASP A 108 8.11 14.49 -28.03
CA ASP A 108 7.26 15.68 -28.06
C ASP A 108 6.30 15.75 -26.86
N GLY A 109 6.15 14.66 -26.08
CA GLY A 109 5.28 14.63 -24.90
C GLY A 109 4.83 13.23 -24.45
N ASP A 110 3.87 13.23 -23.51
CA ASP A 110 3.23 12.03 -22.95
C ASP A 110 1.87 11.80 -23.65
N TYR A 111 1.69 10.67 -24.32
CA TYR A 111 0.49 10.31 -25.08
C TYR A 111 -0.01 8.91 -24.73
N PRO A 112 -1.26 8.56 -25.06
CA PRO A 112 -1.69 7.15 -25.07
C PRO A 112 -0.72 6.30 -25.90
N CYS A 113 -0.45 5.08 -25.45
CA CYS A 113 0.34 4.14 -26.23
C CYS A 113 -0.43 3.78 -27.51
N GLY A 114 0.25 3.65 -28.65
CA GLY A 114 -0.40 3.45 -29.96
C GLY A 114 -0.72 4.72 -30.75
N SER A 115 -0.58 5.92 -30.17
CA SER A 115 -0.88 7.18 -30.87
C SER A 115 0.10 7.52 -32.01
N TYR A 116 1.30 6.95 -32.00
CA TYR A 116 2.33 7.19 -33.03
C TYR A 116 2.85 5.89 -33.63
N PRO A 117 3.20 5.87 -34.92
CA PRO A 117 3.79 4.70 -35.59
C PRO A 117 5.28 4.53 -35.27
N THR A 118 5.83 5.26 -34.30
CA THR A 118 7.24 5.24 -33.90
C THR A 118 7.41 4.58 -32.54
N ARG A 119 8.62 4.08 -32.24
CA ARG A 119 8.90 3.53 -30.91
C ARG A 119 8.80 4.63 -29.83
N PRO A 120 8.14 4.37 -28.68
CA PRO A 120 8.21 5.27 -27.54
C PRO A 120 9.60 5.21 -26.90
N LEU A 121 10.00 6.28 -26.23
CA LEU A 121 11.25 6.33 -25.46
C LEU A 121 11.08 5.66 -24.10
N GLN A 122 9.93 5.92 -23.47
CA GLN A 122 9.61 5.42 -22.13
C GLN A 122 8.11 5.09 -22.04
N VAL A 123 7.78 4.21 -21.11
CA VAL A 123 6.39 3.94 -20.71
C VAL A 123 6.22 4.35 -19.26
N ARG A 124 5.08 4.97 -18.97
CA ARG A 124 4.72 5.56 -17.69
C ARG A 124 3.37 5.00 -17.24
N VAL A 125 3.34 4.41 -16.05
CA VAL A 125 2.10 3.96 -15.39
C VAL A 125 1.91 4.79 -14.13
N LYS A 126 0.78 5.50 -14.04
CA LYS A 126 0.44 6.38 -12.92
C LYS A 126 -0.97 6.08 -12.42
N PHE A 127 -1.13 5.95 -11.12
CA PHE A 127 -2.44 5.83 -10.48
C PHE A 127 -2.40 6.25 -9.01
N VAL A 128 -3.58 6.48 -8.44
CA VAL A 128 -3.73 6.82 -7.02
C VAL A 128 -4.60 5.78 -6.35
N ALA A 129 -4.12 5.14 -5.29
CA ALA A 129 -4.91 4.25 -4.45
C ALA A 129 -5.29 4.95 -3.14
N GLN A 130 -6.47 4.65 -2.60
CA GLN A 130 -6.92 5.17 -1.31
C GLN A 130 -6.85 4.09 -0.24
N LEU A 131 -6.19 4.40 0.88
CA LEU A 131 -6.17 3.55 2.07
C LEU A 131 -7.27 4.00 3.05
N PRO A 132 -8.35 3.23 3.23
CA PRO A 132 -9.35 3.52 4.24
C PRO A 132 -8.83 3.14 5.63
N ILE A 133 -9.16 3.97 6.63
CA ILE A 133 -8.73 3.82 8.03
C ILE A 133 -9.95 3.32 8.83
N ASP A 134 -10.34 2.06 8.60
CA ASP A 134 -11.59 1.51 9.15
C ASP A 134 -11.41 0.84 10.53
N PHE A 135 -10.18 0.58 10.96
CA PHE A 135 -9.92 -0.15 12.21
C PHE A 135 -10.03 0.74 13.46
N LEU A 136 -9.93 2.06 13.30
CA LEU A 136 -10.09 3.00 14.38
C LEU A 136 -11.59 3.19 14.67
N PRO A 137 -12.04 3.03 15.93
CA PRO A 137 -13.44 3.26 16.26
C PRO A 137 -13.83 4.69 15.88
N ARG A 138 -15.03 4.88 15.31
CA ARG A 138 -15.55 6.20 14.86
C ARG A 138 -15.38 7.32 15.88
N LEU A 139 -15.33 6.99 17.18
CA LEU A 139 -15.05 7.96 18.25
C LEU A 139 -13.68 8.64 18.12
N THR A 140 -12.65 7.95 17.66
CA THR A 140 -11.29 8.53 17.49
C THR A 140 -11.18 9.41 16.24
N LEU A 141 -11.94 9.11 15.18
CA LEU A 141 -12.02 9.92 13.96
C LEU A 141 -12.60 11.32 14.21
N HIS A 142 -13.48 11.48 15.21
CA HIS A 142 -14.04 12.79 15.56
C HIS A 142 -12.98 13.73 16.18
N TRP A 143 -12.00 13.17 16.90
CA TRP A 143 -10.92 13.91 17.55
C TRP A 143 -9.70 14.11 16.64
N LEU A 144 -9.60 13.35 15.55
CA LEU A 144 -8.50 13.40 14.58
C LEU A 144 -9.04 13.50 13.14
N PRO A 145 -9.65 14.63 12.74
CA PRO A 145 -10.25 14.82 11.42
C PRO A 145 -9.23 14.74 10.26
N GLN A 146 -7.94 14.83 10.56
CA GLN A 146 -6.83 14.69 9.63
C GLN A 146 -6.51 13.23 9.23
N LEU A 147 -7.21 12.24 9.81
CA LEU A 147 -7.17 10.82 9.40
C LEU A 147 -8.04 10.55 8.15
N ALA A 148 -8.09 11.50 7.21
CA ALA A 148 -8.69 11.30 5.90
C ALA A 148 -8.01 10.11 5.18
N PRO A 149 -8.69 9.44 4.23
CA PRO A 149 -8.09 8.34 3.47
C PRO A 149 -6.75 8.78 2.86
N ILE A 150 -5.69 8.05 3.19
CA ILE A 150 -4.34 8.36 2.74
C ILE A 150 -4.25 8.03 1.25
N SER A 151 -3.90 9.03 0.43
CA SER A 151 -3.67 8.84 -0.99
C SER A 151 -2.27 8.30 -1.24
N LEU A 152 -2.20 7.10 -1.82
CA LEU A 152 -0.98 6.45 -2.21
C LEU A 152 -0.79 6.66 -3.71
N ASN A 153 0.19 7.48 -4.07
CA ASN A 153 0.50 7.78 -5.47
C ASN A 153 1.56 6.80 -6.00
N ALA A 154 1.25 6.14 -7.12
CA ALA A 154 2.19 5.31 -7.85
C ALA A 154 2.58 6.00 -9.16
N ASN A 155 3.87 6.01 -9.48
CA ASN A 155 4.40 6.52 -10.75
C ASN A 155 5.62 5.69 -11.14
N ALA A 156 5.41 4.70 -12.01
CA ALA A 156 6.47 3.89 -12.56
C ALA A 156 6.80 4.37 -13.98
N VAL A 157 8.08 4.59 -14.25
CA VAL A 157 8.57 4.97 -15.58
C VAL A 157 9.69 4.02 -15.96
N LEU A 158 9.58 3.41 -17.14
CA LEU A 158 10.56 2.46 -17.66
C LEU A 158 10.91 2.83 -19.10
N ARG A 159 12.18 2.64 -19.47
CA ARG A 159 12.61 2.78 -20.87
C ARG A 159 12.01 1.65 -21.69
N TYR A 160 11.54 1.99 -22.88
CA TYR A 160 11.07 0.98 -23.82
C TYR A 160 12.27 0.16 -24.32
N ALA A 161 12.15 -1.18 -24.27
CA ALA A 161 13.28 -2.09 -24.41
C ALA A 161 13.28 -2.91 -25.72
N ASN A 162 12.24 -2.76 -26.56
CA ASN A 162 12.07 -3.51 -27.82
C ASN A 162 12.42 -2.68 -29.06
#